data_AF-A0A1M6SPU9-F1
#
_entry.id   AF-A0A1M6SPU9-F1
#
_cell.length_a   1.000
_cell.length_b   1.000
_cell.length_c   1.000
_cell.angle_alpha   90.00
_cell.angle_beta   90.00
_cell.angle_gamma   90.00
#
_symmetry.space_group_name_H-M   'P 1'
#
loop_
_entity.id
_entity.type
_entity.pdbx_description
1 polymer ?
#
loop_
_entity_poly.entity_id
_entity_poly.type
_entity_poly.pdbx_seq_one_letter_code
_entity_poly.pdbx_strand_id
1 'polypeptide(L)' 'MTLEQELDIRYKRGLEKGRAEGVAEGRAEGADAKNRELAKAFRDNGFPIEAISQNTGLSLEEIRAL' A
#
# COMPACT_ATOMS: atom_id res chain seq x y z
N MET A 1 23.79 -4.51 -32.66
CA MET A 1 23.41 -5.29 -31.46
C MET A 1 23.24 -6.73 -31.87
N THR A 2 23.69 -7.67 -31.05
CA THR A 2 23.48 -9.10 -31.29
C THR A 2 22.16 -9.56 -30.65
N LEU A 3 21.61 -10.68 -31.13
CA LEU A 3 20.35 -11.25 -30.62
C LEU A 3 20.43 -11.55 -29.12
N GLU A 4 21.60 -11.98 -28.65
CA GLU A 4 21.88 -12.25 -27.24
C GLU A 4 21.81 -11.00 -26.37
N GLN A 5 22.32 -9.86 -26.89
CA GLN A 5 22.25 -8.58 -26.19
C GLN A 5 20.79 -8.11 -26.04
N GLU A 6 19.95 -8.31 -27.06
CA GLU A 6 18.53 -7.94 -26.97
C GLU A 6 17.76 -8.80 -25.97
N LEU A 7 18.06 -10.10 -25.87
CA LEU A 7 17.44 -11.00 -24.90
C LEU A 7 17.82 -10.63 -23.47
N ASP A 8 19.10 -10.32 -23.21
CA ASP A 8 19.59 -9.87 -21.90
C ASP A 8 18.94 -8.55 -21.46
N ILE A 9 18.79 -7.59 -22.39
CA ILE A 9 18.10 -6.32 -22.13
C ILE A 9 16.62 -6.55 -21.79
N ARG A 10 15.92 -7.41 -22.55
CA ARG A 10 14.50 -7.72 -22.28
C ARG A 10 14.32 -8.41 -20.93
N TYR A 11 15.21 -9.35 -20.60
CA TYR A 11 15.17 -10.07 -19.32
C TYR A 11 15.40 -9.12 -18.12
N LYS A 12 16.43 -8.27 -18.19
CA LYS A 12 16.70 -7.25 -17.16
C LYS A 12 15.54 -6.29 -16.98
N ARG A 13 14.95 -5.81 -18.09
CA ARG A 13 13.80 -4.91 -18.05
C ARG A 13 12.56 -5.57 -17.45
N GLY A 14 12.37 -6.88 -17.65
CA GLY A 14 11.30 -7.66 -17.01
C GLY A 14 11.47 -7.76 -15.50
N LEU A 15 12.69 -8.05 -15.03
CA LEU A 15 13.03 -8.09 -13.61
C LEU A 15 12.86 -6.73 -12.92
N GLU A 16 13.31 -5.64 -13.57
CA GLU A 16 13.13 -4.29 -13.03
C GLU A 16 11.66 -3.91 -12.89
N LYS A 17 10.83 -4.23 -13.90
CA LYS A 17 9.38 -4.01 -13.83
C LYS A 17 8.74 -4.79 -12.68
N GLY A 18 8.99 -6.10 -12.61
CA GLY A 18 8.42 -6.94 -11.55
C GLY A 18 8.85 -6.50 -10.15
N ARG A 19 10.09 -6.05 -9.98
CA ARG A 19 10.57 -5.49 -8.70
C ARG A 19 9.89 -4.16 -8.38
N ALA A 20 9.72 -3.28 -9.36
CA ALA A 20 9.06 -1.99 -9.15
C ALA A 20 7.58 -2.18 -8.77
N GLU A 21 6.88 -3.08 -9.47
CA GLU A 21 5.49 -3.43 -9.18
C GLU A 21 5.35 -4.04 -7.78
N GLY A 22 6.17 -5.03 -7.42
CA GLY A 22 6.12 -5.64 -6.08
C GLY A 22 6.46 -4.68 -4.94
N VAL A 23 7.36 -3.71 -5.16
CA VAL A 23 7.66 -2.67 -4.16
C VAL A 23 6.50 -1.69 -4.01
N ALA A 24 5.81 -1.35 -5.10
CA ALA A 24 4.65 -0.47 -5.06
C ALA A 24 3.47 -1.15 -4.34
N GLU A 25 3.19 -2.41 -4.67
CA GLU A 25 2.12 -3.21 -4.05
C GLU A 25 2.38 -3.39 -2.55
N GLY A 26 3.58 -3.84 -2.16
CA GLY A 26 3.92 -4.02 -0.75
C GLY A 26 3.90 -2.73 0.07
N ARG A 27 4.18 -1.57 -0.55
CA ARG A 27 4.05 -0.26 0.12
C ARG A 27 2.59 0.15 0.30
N ALA A 28 1.74 -0.10 -0.69
CA ALA A 28 0.31 0.18 -0.61
C ALA A 28 -0.35 -0.70 0.47
N GLU A 29 -0.10 -2.00 0.46
CA GLU A 29 -0.61 -2.93 1.48
C GLU A 29 -0.15 -2.56 2.89
N GLY A 30 1.13 -2.18 3.05
CA GLY A 30 1.67 -1.75 4.33
C GLY A 30 1.05 -0.43 4.84
N ALA A 31 0.77 0.51 3.94
CA ALA A 31 0.10 1.76 4.28
C ALA A 31 -1.35 1.53 4.73
N ASP A 32 -2.08 0.68 4.02
CA ASP A 32 -3.47 0.34 4.35
C ASP A 32 -3.57 -0.41 5.68
N ALA A 33 -2.68 -1.37 5.91
CA ALA A 33 -2.61 -2.10 7.18
C ALA A 33 -2.34 -1.15 8.36
N LYS A 34 -1.37 -0.24 8.20
CA LYS A 34 -1.04 0.76 9.23
C LYS A 34 -2.20 1.72 9.50
N ASN A 35 -2.89 2.18 8.46
CA ASN A 35 -4.03 3.09 8.61
C ASN A 35 -5.19 2.41 9.35
N ARG A 36 -5.45 1.13 9.07
CA ARG A 36 -6.46 0.33 9.79
C ARG A 36 -6.10 0.10 11.25
N GLU A 37 -4.85 -0.24 11.55
CA GLU A 37 -4.39 -0.37 12.95
C GLU A 37 -4.51 0.95 13.71
N LEU A 38 -4.12 2.06 13.07
CA LEU A 38 -4.23 3.39 13.68
C LEU A 38 -5.69 3.77 13.93
N ALA A 39 -6.59 3.52 12.97
CA ALA A 39 -8.02 3.77 13.13
C ALA A 39 -8.62 2.94 14.27
N LYS A 40 -8.25 1.65 14.37
CA LYS A 40 -8.68 0.78 15.46
C LYS A 40 -8.19 1.30 16.81
N ALA A 41 -6.91 1.66 16.92
CA ALA A 41 -6.34 2.21 18.14
C ALA A 41 -7.03 3.52 18.55
N PHE A 42 -7.32 4.43 17.61
CA PHE A 42 -8.04 5.66 17.94
C PHE A 42 -9.47 5.41 18.38
N ARG A 43 -10.18 4.49 17.72
CA ARG A 43 -11.55 4.10 18.10
C ARG A 43 -11.58 3.51 19.51
N ASP A 44 -10.65 2.61 19.81
CA ASP A 44 -10.54 1.96 21.12
C ASP A 44 -10.17 2.96 22.23
N ASN A 45 -9.45 4.04 21.88
CA ASN A 45 -9.16 5.17 22.78
C ASN A 45 -10.30 6.22 22.86
N GLY A 46 -11.44 5.99 22.19
CA GLY A 46 -12.62 6.86 22.26
C GLY A 46 -12.53 8.15 21.42
N PHE A 47 -11.64 8.20 20.43
CA PHE A 47 -11.58 9.34 19.51
C PHE A 47 -12.85 9.42 18.64
N PRO A 48 -13.30 10.63 18.27
CA PRO A 48 -14.41 10.81 17.33
C PRO A 48 -14.09 10.17 15.98
N ILE A 49 -15.05 9.43 15.41
CA ILE A 49 -14.91 8.74 14.12
C ILE A 49 -14.54 9.72 12.99
N GLU A 50 -15.04 10.96 13.04
CA GLU A 50 -14.67 12.02 12.10
C GLU A 50 -13.18 12.39 12.18
N ALA A 51 -12.64 12.51 13.39
CA ALA A 51 -11.21 12.77 13.57
C ALA A 51 -10.37 11.58 13.07
N ILE A 52 -10.83 10.35 13.30
CA ILE A 52 -10.16 9.14 12.81
C ILE A 52 -10.13 9.13 11.27
N SER A 53 -11.26 9.44 10.64
CA SER A 53 -11.39 9.53 9.18
C SER A 53 -10.43 10.55 8.58
N GLN A 54 -10.35 11.74 9.17
CA GLN A 54 -9.43 12.80 8.73
C GLN A 54 -7.94 12.41 8.86
N ASN A 55 -7.58 11.61 9.88
CA ASN A 55 -6.18 11.23 10.12
C ASN A 55 -5.74 9.96 9.37
N THR A 56 -6.67 9.05 9.08
CA THR A 56 -6.37 7.74 8.48
C THR A 56 -6.77 7.64 7.01
N GLY A 57 -7.58 8.58 6.51
CA GLY A 57 -8.12 8.57 5.15
C GLY A 57 -9.19 7.51 4.93
N LEU A 58 -9.58 6.76 5.97
CA LEU A 58 -10.64 5.76 5.92
C LEU A 58 -12.02 6.42 5.99
N SER A 59 -13.00 5.83 5.33
CA SER A 59 -14.38 6.29 5.42
C SER A 59 -14.98 6.02 6.80
N LEU A 60 -16.03 6.77 7.17
CA LEU A 60 -16.73 6.57 8.43
C LEU A 60 -17.32 5.15 8.54
N GLU A 61 -17.76 4.54 7.43
CA GLU A 61 -18.26 3.16 7.40
C GLU A 61 -17.14 2.16 7.69
N GLU A 62 -15.97 2.32 7.05
CA GLU A 62 -14.81 1.47 7.32
C GLU A 62 -14.40 1.55 8.79
N ILE A 63 -14.38 2.74 9.40
CA ILE A 63 -14.00 2.91 10.81
C ILE A 63 -15.03 2.29 11.76
N ARG A 64 -16.32 2.29 11.39
CA ARG A 64 -17.37 1.60 12.16
C ARG A 64 -17.32 0.08 12.02
N ALA A 65 -16.75 -0.42 10.92
CA ALA A 65 -16.64 -1.85 10.60
C ALA A 65 -15.33 -2.50 11.10
N LEU A 66 -14.28 -1.70 11.35
CA LEU A 66 -13.13 -2.09 12.20
C LEU A 66 -13.62 -2.41 13.61
#